data_AF-A0A1B9F130-F1
#
_entry.id   AF-A0A1B9F130-F1
#
_cell.length_a   1.000
_cell.length_b   1.000
_cell.length_c   1.000
_cell.angle_alpha   90.00
_cell.angle_beta   90.00
_cell.angle_gamma   90.00
#
_symmetry.space_group_name_H-M   'P 1'
#
loop_
_entity.id
_entity.type
_entity.pdbx_description
1 polymer ?
#
loop_
_entity_poly.entity_id
_entity_poly.type
_entity_poly.pdbx_seq_one_letter_code
_entity_poly.pdbx_strand_id
1 'polypeptide(L)'
;MTDASPLALAAALLDALEPLPYTERMGELAVRARRLAAQGALRGVLDELGDGDPYERRIAVIAAAVARDAEWTGARLADEDTVVRGHALRAGRALGVPDTAYESAFADAPAAVRRHLVRAIVADRRTALADRLVVAARDTYGDIEAARLLPGCSAARPPRSPPCCRSCAARRTAGPRSATTAPDRSWTPPRRS
;
A
#
# COMPACT_ATOMS: atom_id res chain seq x y z
N MET A 1 0.23 26.15 31.16
CA MET A 1 -0.19 25.47 29.93
C MET A 1 -0.21 24.00 30.30
N THR A 2 -1.37 23.41 30.57
CA THR A 2 -1.44 22.03 31.05
C THR A 2 -0.97 21.15 29.90
N ASP A 3 0.18 20.49 30.05
CA ASP A 3 0.60 19.44 29.12
C ASP A 3 -0.40 18.30 29.29
N ALA A 4 -1.48 18.35 28.49
CA ALA A 4 -2.45 17.28 28.44
C ALA A 4 -1.72 16.00 28.04
N SER A 5 -1.93 14.92 28.80
CA SER A 5 -1.30 13.65 28.48
C SER A 5 -1.71 13.19 27.07
N PRO A 6 -0.85 12.42 26.37
CA PRO A 6 -1.19 11.85 25.07
C PRO A 6 -2.53 11.10 25.08
N LEU A 7 -2.79 10.31 26.12
CA LEU A 7 -4.06 9.63 26.32
C LEU A 7 -5.26 10.59 26.39
N ALA A 8 -5.14 11.69 27.13
CA ALA A 8 -6.22 12.69 27.22
C ALA A 8 -6.46 13.40 25.88
N LEU A 9 -5.41 13.65 25.10
CA LEU A 9 -5.51 14.22 23.77
C LEU A 9 -6.13 13.24 22.76
N ALA A 10 -5.80 11.95 22.87
CA ALA A 10 -6.42 10.88 22.07
C ALA A 10 -7.92 10.77 22.36
N ALA A 11 -8.31 10.71 23.63
CA ALA A 11 -9.72 10.71 24.04
C ALA A 11 -10.47 11.95 23.52
N ALA A 12 -9.92 13.14 23.72
CA ALA A 12 -10.53 14.39 23.24
C ALA A 12 -10.64 14.48 21.71
N LEU A 13 -9.75 13.80 20.97
CA LEU A 13 -9.87 13.64 19.53
C LEU A 13 -11.07 12.74 19.20
N LEU A 14 -11.15 11.55 19.79
CA LEU A 14 -12.24 10.60 19.53
C LEU A 14 -13.62 11.16 19.90
N ASP A 15 -13.75 11.81 21.06
CA ASP A 15 -14.98 12.44 21.54
C ASP A 15 -15.51 13.49 20.54
N ALA A 16 -14.60 14.22 19.89
CA ALA A 16 -15.00 15.21 18.89
C ALA A 16 -15.40 14.60 17.54
N LEU A 17 -14.94 13.39 17.25
CA LEU A 17 -15.23 12.68 16.00
C LEU A 17 -16.51 11.84 16.08
N GLU A 18 -16.83 11.32 17.27
CA GLU A 18 -17.97 10.45 17.53
C GLU A 18 -19.32 11.03 17.03
N PRO A 19 -19.70 12.28 17.36
CA PRO A 19 -21.02 12.81 16.98
C PRO A 19 -21.14 13.14 15.48
N LEU A 20 -20.02 13.20 14.75
CA LEU A 20 -19.99 13.67 13.37
C LEU A 20 -20.36 12.56 12.38
N PRO A 21 -21.08 12.90 11.28
CA PRO A 21 -21.25 11.99 10.15
C PRO A 21 -19.90 11.77 9.45
N TYR A 22 -19.77 10.64 8.75
CA TYR A 22 -18.48 10.16 8.23
C TYR A 22 -17.66 11.21 7.45
N THR A 23 -18.28 11.94 6.52
CA THR A 23 -17.56 12.94 5.72
C THR A 23 -17.00 14.09 6.56
N GLU A 24 -17.78 14.59 7.51
CA GLU A 24 -17.37 15.66 8.42
C GLU A 24 -16.31 15.16 9.40
N ARG A 25 -16.46 13.93 9.90
CA ARG A 25 -15.48 13.26 10.75
C ARG A 25 -14.10 13.23 10.11
N MET A 26 -14.02 12.87 8.83
CA MET A 26 -12.75 12.82 8.11
C MET A 26 -12.13 14.20 7.92
N GLY A 27 -12.95 15.22 7.69
CA GLY A 27 -12.50 16.62 7.62
C GLY A 27 -11.95 17.12 8.96
N GLU A 28 -12.69 16.88 10.04
CA GLU A 28 -12.32 17.28 11.40
C GLU A 28 -11.06 16.55 11.87
N LEU A 29 -10.96 15.25 11.62
CA LEU A 29 -9.76 14.46 11.88
C LEU A 29 -8.55 15.09 11.19
N ALA A 30 -8.70 15.47 9.92
CA ALA A 30 -7.60 16.05 9.18
C ALA A 30 -7.15 17.42 9.74
N VAL A 31 -8.09 18.26 10.16
CA VAL A 31 -7.80 19.55 10.80
C VAL A 31 -7.08 19.35 12.13
N ARG A 32 -7.60 18.48 12.99
CA ARG A 32 -7.01 18.22 14.33
C ARG A 32 -5.65 17.53 14.24
N ALA A 33 -5.48 16.57 13.35
CA ALA A 33 -4.19 15.91 13.14
C ALA A 33 -3.10 16.91 12.73
N ARG A 34 -3.41 17.83 11.80
CA ARG A 34 -2.47 18.91 11.41
C ARG A 34 -2.16 19.85 12.57
N ARG A 35 -3.15 20.22 13.38
CA ARG A 35 -2.95 21.05 14.57
C ARG A 35 -2.05 20.37 15.59
N LEU A 36 -2.31 19.11 15.90
CA LEU A 36 -1.49 18.31 16.83
C LEU A 36 -0.05 18.16 16.30
N ALA A 37 0.12 18.00 14.99
CA ALA A 37 1.45 17.95 14.37
C ALA A 37 2.21 19.28 14.55
N ALA A 38 1.54 20.40 14.28
CA ALA A 38 2.11 21.74 14.46
C ALA A 38 2.48 22.04 15.93
N GLN A 39 1.81 21.37 16.87
CA GLN A 39 2.06 21.48 18.31
C GLN A 39 3.11 20.47 18.83
N GLY A 40 3.61 19.57 17.98
CA GLY A 40 4.54 18.51 18.40
C GLY A 40 3.92 17.40 19.26
N ALA A 41 2.60 17.40 19.44
CA ALA A 41 1.88 16.44 20.29
C ALA A 41 1.36 15.22 19.53
N LEU A 42 1.37 15.26 18.19
CA LEU A 42 0.76 14.22 17.37
C LEU A 42 1.33 12.83 17.64
N ARG A 43 2.65 12.70 17.76
CA ARG A 43 3.28 11.38 17.83
C ARG A 43 2.79 10.57 19.03
N GLY A 44 2.74 11.20 20.21
CA GLY A 44 2.19 10.56 21.40
C GLY A 44 0.71 10.16 21.22
N VAL A 45 -0.11 11.01 20.59
CA VAL A 45 -1.52 10.67 20.30
C VAL A 45 -1.64 9.48 19.35
N LEU A 46 -0.78 9.40 18.32
CA LEU A 46 -0.77 8.28 17.39
C LEU A 46 -0.36 6.97 18.06
N ASP A 47 0.59 7.03 19.00
CA ASP A 47 1.04 5.85 19.73
C ASP A 47 -0.07 5.32 20.65
N GLU A 48 -0.76 6.20 21.39
CA GLU A 48 -1.94 5.82 22.21
C GLU A 48 -3.05 5.17 21.37
N LEU A 49 -3.45 5.82 20.27
CA LEU A 49 -4.46 5.27 19.37
C LEU A 49 -3.99 3.99 18.66
N GLY A 50 -2.68 3.85 18.45
CA GLY A 50 -2.04 2.69 17.85
C GLY A 50 -2.08 1.45 18.75
N ASP A 51 -2.08 1.66 20.07
CA ASP A 51 -2.17 0.60 21.07
C ASP A 51 -3.62 0.27 21.45
N GLY A 52 -4.56 1.16 21.12
CA GLY A 52 -6.00 0.99 21.30
C GLY A 52 -6.65 -0.04 20.38
N ASP A 53 -7.98 0.10 20.23
CA ASP A 53 -8.82 -0.83 19.49
C ASP A 53 -8.68 -0.70 17.94
N PRO A 54 -9.28 -1.60 17.13
CA PRO A 54 -9.19 -1.52 15.68
C PRO A 54 -9.72 -0.23 15.05
N TYR A 55 -10.71 0.43 15.68
CA TYR A 55 -11.21 1.72 15.22
C TYR A 55 -10.18 2.83 15.49
N GLU A 56 -9.63 2.89 16.69
CA GLU A 56 -8.60 3.85 17.09
C GLU A 56 -7.35 3.73 16.20
N ARG A 57 -6.88 2.50 15.96
CA ARG A 57 -5.74 2.24 15.06
C ARG A 57 -5.96 2.74 13.64
N ARG A 58 -7.20 2.62 13.14
CA ARG A 58 -7.58 3.14 11.81
C ARG A 58 -7.61 4.68 11.81
N ILE A 59 -8.09 5.31 12.87
CA ILE A 59 -8.01 6.77 13.01
C ILE A 59 -6.54 7.21 13.05
N ALA A 60 -5.68 6.50 13.78
CA ALA A 60 -4.25 6.80 13.87
C ALA A 60 -3.55 6.79 12.50
N VAL A 61 -3.73 5.73 11.69
CA VAL A 61 -3.06 5.66 10.37
C VAL A 61 -3.54 6.74 9.40
N ILE A 62 -4.80 7.14 9.49
CA ILE A 62 -5.35 8.23 8.68
C ILE A 62 -4.76 9.56 9.15
N ALA A 63 -4.72 9.80 10.47
CA ALA A 63 -4.13 11.00 11.06
C ALA A 63 -2.64 11.14 10.68
N ALA A 64 -1.87 10.05 10.79
CA ALA A 64 -0.46 10.00 10.41
C ALA A 64 -0.26 10.34 8.92
N ALA A 65 -1.09 9.75 8.04
CA ALA A 65 -1.04 10.04 6.60
C ALA A 65 -1.37 11.51 6.28
N VAL A 66 -2.36 12.10 6.96
CA VAL A 66 -2.71 13.51 6.80
C VAL A 66 -1.60 14.43 7.28
N ALA A 67 -1.00 14.10 8.43
CA ALA A 67 0.09 14.87 9.03
C ALA A 67 1.45 14.62 8.37
N ARG A 68 1.50 13.74 7.36
CA ARG A 68 2.70 13.39 6.61
C ARG A 68 3.80 12.70 7.44
N ASP A 69 3.43 11.98 8.50
CA ASP A 69 4.39 11.22 9.33
C ASP A 69 4.77 9.89 8.64
N ALA A 70 5.84 9.95 7.85
CA ALA A 70 6.36 8.80 7.11
C ALA A 70 6.94 7.72 8.02
N GLU A 71 7.53 8.10 9.15
CA GLU A 71 8.15 7.16 10.08
C GLU A 71 7.08 6.32 10.79
N TRP A 72 6.05 6.97 11.35
CA TRP A 72 4.95 6.26 11.99
C TRP A 72 4.23 5.35 10.98
N THR A 73 3.99 5.87 9.77
CA THR A 73 3.35 5.09 8.69
C THR A 73 4.20 3.88 8.29
N GLY A 74 5.53 4.03 8.24
CA GLY A 74 6.46 2.95 7.91
C GLY A 74 6.44 1.81 8.93
N ALA A 75 6.29 2.12 10.22
CA ALA A 75 6.18 1.10 11.27
C ALA A 75 4.93 0.21 11.13
N ARG A 76 3.89 0.67 10.42
CA ARG A 76 2.62 -0.06 10.24
C ARG A 76 2.46 -0.76 8.89
N LEU A 77 3.54 -0.89 8.13
CA LEU A 77 3.54 -1.63 6.85
C LEU A 77 3.22 -3.13 7.04
N ALA A 78 3.54 -3.70 8.20
CA ALA A 78 3.28 -5.10 8.55
C ALA A 78 2.21 -5.26 9.64
N ASP A 79 1.42 -4.22 9.92
CA ASP A 79 0.36 -4.25 10.94
C ASP A 79 -0.57 -5.45 10.76
N GLU A 80 -1.11 -6.02 11.83
CA GLU A 80 -2.03 -7.16 11.77
C GLU A 80 -3.38 -6.78 11.14
N ASP A 81 -3.92 -5.58 11.44
CA ASP A 81 -5.17 -5.09 10.87
C ASP A 81 -4.95 -4.79 9.37
N THR A 82 -5.68 -5.52 8.54
CA THR A 82 -5.62 -5.40 7.08
C THR A 82 -5.97 -4.00 6.57
N VAL A 83 -6.82 -3.26 7.27
CA VAL A 83 -7.23 -1.89 6.94
C VAL A 83 -6.08 -0.94 7.25
N VAL A 84 -5.49 -1.04 8.44
CA VAL A 84 -4.34 -0.22 8.86
C VAL A 84 -3.19 -0.41 7.89
N ARG A 85 -2.83 -1.68 7.64
CA ARG A 85 -1.80 -2.06 6.66
C ARG A 85 -2.09 -1.53 5.25
N GLY A 86 -3.34 -1.64 4.80
CA GLY A 86 -3.76 -1.13 3.49
C GLY A 86 -3.60 0.39 3.36
N HIS A 87 -3.93 1.13 4.42
CA HIS A 87 -3.70 2.58 4.48
C HIS A 87 -2.21 2.93 4.50
N ALA A 88 -1.42 2.23 5.32
CA ALA A 88 0.02 2.45 5.40
C ALA A 88 0.72 2.21 4.06
N LEU A 89 0.41 1.10 3.37
CA LEU A 89 0.98 0.79 2.06
C LEU A 89 0.59 1.84 1.01
N ARG A 90 -0.67 2.27 0.99
CA ARG A 90 -1.16 3.28 0.04
C ARG A 90 -0.50 4.64 0.27
N ALA A 91 -0.35 5.05 1.53
CA ALA A 91 0.28 6.31 1.89
C ALA A 91 1.80 6.27 1.72
N GLY A 92 2.43 5.12 1.91
CA GLY A 92 3.89 4.96 1.98
C GLY A 92 4.63 5.54 0.76
N ARG A 93 4.13 5.31 -0.46
CA ARG A 93 4.70 5.91 -1.67
C ARG A 93 4.62 7.44 -1.66
N ALA A 94 3.44 7.99 -1.36
CA ALA A 94 3.24 9.44 -1.38
C ALA A 94 4.02 10.14 -0.26
N LEU A 95 4.26 9.46 0.86
CA LEU A 95 5.04 9.95 2.01
C LEU A 95 6.55 9.79 1.85
N GLY A 96 7.01 8.97 0.90
CA GLY A 96 8.44 8.69 0.73
C GLY A 96 9.00 7.79 1.83
N VAL A 97 8.21 6.84 2.33
CA VAL A 97 8.67 5.87 3.34
C VAL A 97 9.91 5.13 2.82
N PRO A 98 11.02 5.09 3.59
CA PRO A 98 12.29 4.55 3.12
C PRO A 98 12.21 3.04 2.88
N ASP A 99 13.05 2.54 1.97
CA ASP A 99 13.13 1.10 1.65
C ASP A 99 13.46 0.25 2.88
N THR A 100 14.26 0.77 3.82
CA THR A 100 14.64 0.08 5.06
C THR A 100 13.44 -0.29 5.94
N ALA A 101 12.37 0.52 5.90
CA ALA A 101 11.11 0.21 6.59
C ALA A 101 10.39 -0.98 5.94
N TYR A 102 10.41 -1.08 4.60
CA TYR A 102 9.85 -2.23 3.89
C TYR A 102 10.69 -3.49 4.11
N GLU A 103 12.02 -3.38 4.17
CA GLU A 103 12.91 -4.50 4.49
C GLU A 103 12.63 -5.06 5.88
N SER A 104 12.58 -4.19 6.89
CA SER A 104 12.26 -4.57 8.28
C SER A 104 10.88 -5.20 8.36
N ALA A 105 9.86 -4.56 7.77
CA ALA A 105 8.50 -5.08 7.72
C ALA A 105 8.42 -6.45 7.02
N PHE A 106 9.22 -6.70 5.98
CA PHE A 106 9.22 -7.97 5.25
C PHE A 106 9.90 -9.10 6.04
N ALA A 107 10.94 -8.79 6.80
CA ALA A 107 11.69 -9.75 7.60
C ALA A 107 10.82 -10.40 8.70
N ASP A 108 10.00 -9.62 9.39
CA ASP A 108 9.20 -10.12 10.52
C ASP A 108 7.77 -10.53 10.12
N ALA A 109 7.34 -10.19 8.91
CA ALA A 109 5.96 -10.36 8.49
C ALA A 109 5.55 -11.84 8.30
N PRO A 110 4.33 -12.23 8.73
CA PRO A 110 3.71 -13.48 8.33
C PRO A 110 3.54 -13.59 6.81
N ALA A 111 3.45 -14.82 6.28
CA ALA A 111 3.39 -15.06 4.82
C ALA A 111 2.24 -14.31 4.11
N ALA A 112 1.09 -14.15 4.76
CA ALA A 112 -0.04 -13.39 4.19
C ALA A 112 0.27 -11.88 4.09
N VAL A 113 0.97 -11.34 5.08
CA VAL A 113 1.40 -9.92 5.12
C VAL A 113 2.50 -9.68 4.09
N ARG A 114 3.48 -10.58 3.96
CA ARG A 114 4.53 -10.49 2.91
C ARG A 114 3.95 -10.41 1.51
N ARG A 115 2.88 -11.16 1.21
CA ARG A 115 2.19 -11.05 -0.09
C ARG A 115 1.65 -9.64 -0.37
N HIS A 116 1.17 -8.94 0.66
CA HIS A 116 0.70 -7.55 0.50
C HIS A 116 1.88 -6.59 0.29
N LEU A 117 2.97 -6.78 1.05
CA LEU A 117 4.21 -6.02 0.89
C LEU A 117 4.78 -6.17 -0.53
N VAL A 118 4.90 -7.40 -1.03
CA VAL A 118 5.40 -7.67 -2.39
C VAL A 118 4.55 -6.95 -3.44
N ARG A 119 3.21 -7.02 -3.32
CA ARG A 119 2.32 -6.31 -4.25
C ARG A 119 2.56 -4.80 -4.24
N ALA A 120 2.75 -4.20 -3.07
CA ALA A 120 3.05 -2.77 -2.95
C ALA A 120 4.43 -2.43 -3.57
N ILE A 121 5.48 -3.19 -3.24
CA ILE A 121 6.84 -3.01 -3.78
C ILE A 121 6.86 -3.06 -5.31
N VAL A 122 6.16 -4.04 -5.89
CA VAL A 122 6.04 -4.21 -7.35
C VAL A 122 5.22 -3.07 -7.96
N ALA A 123 4.07 -2.72 -7.38
CA ALA A 123 3.21 -1.65 -7.89
C ALA A 123 3.91 -0.27 -7.84
N ASP A 124 4.68 -0.03 -6.79
CA ASP A 124 5.44 1.21 -6.59
C ASP A 124 6.74 1.27 -7.41
N ARG A 125 7.09 0.17 -8.10
CA ARG A 125 8.34 0.01 -8.86
C ARG A 125 9.58 0.30 -8.03
N ARG A 126 9.63 -0.20 -6.80
CA ARG A 126 10.83 -0.13 -5.94
C ARG A 126 11.86 -1.17 -6.37
N THR A 127 12.44 -0.97 -7.56
CA THR A 127 13.26 -1.97 -8.25
C THR A 127 14.51 -2.38 -7.47
N ALA A 128 15.25 -1.41 -6.93
CA ALA A 128 16.46 -1.70 -6.15
C ALA A 128 16.14 -2.49 -4.87
N LEU A 129 14.99 -2.20 -4.24
CA LEU A 129 14.51 -2.97 -3.08
C LEU A 129 14.12 -4.39 -3.48
N ALA A 130 13.40 -4.56 -4.58
CA ALA A 130 13.03 -5.89 -5.08
C ALA A 130 14.26 -6.76 -5.38
N ASP A 131 15.31 -6.17 -5.99
CA ASP A 131 16.57 -6.86 -6.28
C ASP A 131 17.32 -7.29 -5.01
N ARG A 132 17.23 -6.53 -3.92
CA ARG A 132 17.81 -6.93 -2.62
C ARG A 132 16.97 -8.03 -1.96
N LEU A 133 15.65 -7.84 -1.93
CA LEU A 133 14.73 -8.74 -1.24
C LEU A 133 14.61 -10.10 -1.92
N VAL A 134 14.79 -10.21 -3.25
CA VAL A 134 14.67 -11.51 -3.93
C VAL A 134 15.72 -12.50 -3.46
N VAL A 135 16.95 -12.03 -3.16
CA VAL A 135 18.02 -12.85 -2.62
C VAL A 135 17.68 -13.28 -1.19
N ALA A 136 17.38 -12.32 -0.31
CA ALA A 136 17.04 -12.60 1.09
C ALA A 136 15.80 -13.51 1.24
N ALA A 137 14.78 -13.29 0.40
CA ALA A 137 13.56 -14.09 0.40
C ALA A 137 13.81 -15.52 -0.08
N ARG A 138 14.72 -15.71 -1.04
CA ARG A 138 15.11 -17.04 -1.50
C ARG A 138 15.79 -17.84 -0.39
N ASP A 139 16.72 -17.20 0.30
CA ASP A 139 17.51 -17.84 1.36
C ASP A 139 16.65 -18.17 2.59
N THR A 140 15.71 -17.29 2.94
CA THR A 140 14.92 -17.42 4.18
C THR A 140 13.60 -18.16 3.99
N TYR A 141 12.92 -17.95 2.85
CA TYR A 141 11.54 -18.41 2.61
C TYR A 141 11.39 -19.32 1.39
N GLY A 142 12.46 -19.52 0.63
CA GLY A 142 12.50 -20.39 -0.55
C GLY A 142 12.05 -19.73 -1.85
N ASP A 143 12.18 -20.50 -2.93
CA ASP A 143 12.03 -20.03 -4.31
C ASP A 143 10.63 -19.46 -4.62
N ILE A 144 9.57 -20.00 -3.99
CA ILE A 144 8.19 -19.54 -4.23
C ILE A 144 8.00 -18.10 -3.76
N GLU A 145 8.59 -17.72 -2.62
CA GLU A 145 8.46 -16.38 -2.08
C GLU A 145 9.31 -15.40 -2.91
N ALA A 146 10.54 -15.79 -3.24
CA ALA A 146 11.43 -15.02 -4.11
C ALA A 146 10.81 -14.77 -5.49
N ALA A 147 10.17 -15.77 -6.09
CA ALA A 147 9.55 -15.66 -7.41
C ALA A 147 8.49 -14.55 -7.50
N ARG A 148 7.84 -14.20 -6.38
CA ARG A 148 6.81 -13.14 -6.34
C ARG A 148 7.40 -11.74 -6.49
N LEU A 149 8.68 -11.55 -6.16
CA LEU A 149 9.38 -10.26 -6.29
C LEU A 149 9.91 -10.01 -7.70
N LEU A 150 10.05 -11.05 -8.52
CA LEU A 150 10.60 -10.96 -9.88
C LEU A 150 9.96 -9.89 -10.78
N PRO A 151 8.62 -9.66 -10.76
CA PRO A 151 8.02 -8.60 -11.57
C PRO A 151 8.48 -7.18 -11.21
N GLY A 152 8.99 -6.97 -9.99
CA GLY A 152 9.52 -5.69 -9.51
C GLY A 152 11.03 -5.56 -9.66
N CYS A 153 11.74 -6.66 -9.88
CA CYS A 153 13.20 -6.69 -10.03
C CYS A 153 13.62 -5.96 -11.32
N SER A 154 14.86 -5.48 -11.34
CA SER A 154 15.43 -4.97 -12.57
C SER A 154 15.50 -6.11 -13.57
N ALA A 155 15.30 -5.81 -14.85
CA ALA A 155 15.72 -6.71 -15.91
C ALA A 155 17.26 -6.71 -16.01
N ALA A 156 17.97 -6.93 -14.90
CA ALA A 156 19.40 -7.17 -14.92
C ALA A 156 19.57 -8.49 -15.67
N ARG A 157 20.05 -8.39 -16.91
CA ARG A 157 20.50 -9.53 -17.71
C ARG A 157 21.39 -10.40 -16.80
N PRO A 158 20.96 -11.59 -16.38
CA PRO A 158 21.83 -12.42 -15.56
C PRO A 158 23.06 -12.80 -16.40
N PRO A 159 24.29 -12.88 -15.84
CA PRO A 159 25.28 -13.75 -16.46
C PRO A 159 24.63 -15.13 -16.59
N ARG A 160 24.55 -15.62 -17.83
CA ARG A 160 23.93 -16.89 -18.25
C ARG A 160 23.86 -17.91 -17.11
N SER A 161 22.67 -18.08 -16.53
CA SER A 161 22.35 -19.30 -15.81
C SER A 161 22.09 -20.43 -16.84
N PRO A 162 22.46 -21.69 -16.53
CA PRO A 162 22.21 -22.82 -17.44
C PRO A 162 20.70 -23.08 -17.60
N PRO A 163 20.27 -23.68 -18.72
CA PRO A 163 18.87 -23.73 -19.10
C PRO A 163 18.08 -24.74 -18.27
N CYS A 164 17.18 -24.25 -17.43
CA CYS A 164 16.09 -25.06 -16.87
C CYS A 164 14.73 -24.54 -17.37
N CYS A 165 13.94 -25.48 -17.89
CA CYS A 165 12.56 -25.46 -18.38
C CYS A 165 12.18 -24.51 -19.54
N ARG A 166 12.15 -25.10 -20.75
CA ARG A 166 11.31 -24.69 -21.88
C ARG A 166 9.82 -24.82 -21.51
N SER A 167 9.19 -23.76 -20.99
CA SER A 167 7.75 -23.53 -21.17
C SER A 167 7.32 -22.17 -20.59
N CYS A 168 7.69 -21.08 -21.25
CA CYS A 168 7.00 -19.78 -21.14
C CYS A 168 7.35 -18.93 -22.36
N ALA A 169 7.10 -19.44 -23.57
CA ALA A 169 7.12 -18.65 -24.79
C ALA A 169 5.70 -18.63 -25.37
N ALA A 170 4.86 -17.75 -24.83
CA ALA A 170 3.72 -17.17 -25.55
C ALA A 170 3.16 -16.00 -24.75
N ARG A 171 3.61 -14.78 -25.07
CA ARG A 171 2.73 -13.68 -25.49
C ARG A 171 3.51 -12.39 -25.71
N ARG A 172 3.54 -12.01 -26.99
CA ARG A 172 3.61 -10.67 -27.63
C ARG A 172 4.34 -10.90 -28.96
N THR A 173 3.92 -10.44 -30.12
CA THR A 173 2.91 -9.48 -30.58
C THR A 173 2.99 -9.56 -32.10
N ALA A 174 1.87 -9.50 -32.82
CA ALA A 174 1.89 -9.07 -34.21
C ALA A 174 0.52 -8.44 -34.56
N GLY A 175 0.48 -7.10 -34.61
CA GLY A 175 -0.24 -6.45 -35.71
C GLY A 175 0.60 -6.59 -36.99
N PRO A 176 0.07 -6.33 -38.20
CA PRO A 176 -0.70 -5.14 -38.51
C PRO A 176 -1.93 -5.35 -39.42
N ARG A 177 -2.55 -4.21 -39.73
CA ARG A 177 -3.74 -3.94 -40.54
C ARG A 177 -3.71 -4.58 -41.94
N SER A 178 -4.88 -5.05 -42.39
CA SER A 178 -5.32 -4.99 -43.79
C SER A 178 -6.81 -4.66 -43.83
N ALA A 179 -7.14 -3.59 -44.56
CA ALA A 179 -8.50 -3.24 -44.99
C ALA A 179 -9.02 -4.26 -46.01
N THR A 180 -10.33 -4.48 -46.08
CA THR A 180 -11.11 -4.75 -47.32
C THR A 180 -12.60 -4.99 -46.96
N THR A 181 -13.42 -4.05 -47.44
CA THR A 181 -14.74 -4.21 -48.09
C THR A 181 -15.95 -4.76 -47.32
N ALA A 182 -17.00 -3.92 -47.31
CA ALA A 182 -18.37 -4.19 -46.91
C ALA A 182 -19.03 -5.32 -47.72
N PRO A 183 -20.15 -5.85 -47.22
CA PRO A 183 -21.35 -5.64 -48.02
C PRO A 183 -22.54 -5.16 -47.23
N ASP A 184 -23.23 -4.23 -47.91
CA ASP A 184 -24.61 -3.80 -47.80
C ASP A 184 -25.55 -4.88 -47.22
N ARG A 185 -26.22 -4.53 -46.12
CA ARG A 185 -27.44 -5.19 -45.65
C ARG A 185 -28.43 -4.12 -45.24
N SER A 186 -29.22 -3.71 -46.22
CA SER A 186 -30.53 -3.10 -46.04
C SER A 186 -31.37 -3.93 -45.07
N TRP A 187 -31.74 -3.34 -43.95
CA TRP A 187 -32.73 -3.88 -43.02
C TRP A 187 -33.87 -2.87 -42.87
N THR A 188 -35.05 -3.27 -43.35
CA THR A 188 -36.30 -2.51 -43.29
C THR A 188 -37.15 -3.05 -42.13
N PRO A 189 -37.66 -2.21 -41.21
CA PRO A 189 -38.55 -2.67 -40.15
C PRO A 189 -40.01 -2.73 -40.63
N PRO A 190 -40.81 -3.74 -40.25
CA PRO A 190 -42.24 -3.71 -40.52
C PRO A 190 -42.98 -2.81 -39.53
N ARG A 191 -43.83 -1.92 -40.08
CA ARG A 191 -44.82 -1.13 -39.34
C ARG A 191 -45.98 -2.02 -38.89
N ARG A 192 -46.49 -1.70 -37.70
CA ARG A 192 -47.74 -2.17 -37.11
C ARG A 192 -48.94 -1.90 -38.03
N SER A 193 -49.91 -2.80 -38.01
CA SER A 193 -51.33 -2.53 -38.25
C SER A 193 -52.09 -3.12 -37.09
#